data_AF-A0A0F5VJR5-F1
#
_entry.id   AF-A0A0F5VJR5-F1
#
_cell.length_a   1.000
_cell.length_b   1.000
_cell.length_c   1.000
_cell.angle_alpha   90.00
_cell.angle_beta   90.00
_cell.angle_gamma   90.00
#
_symmetry.space_group_name_H-M   'P 1'
#
loop_
_entity.id
_entity.type
_entity.pdbx_description
1 polymer ?
#
loop_
_entity_poly.entity_id
_entity_poly.type
_entity_poly.pdbx_seq_one_letter_code
_entity_poly.pdbx_strand_id
1 'polypeptide(L)' 'MRIVIGEDSALFREGLARLLADAGHDIVARAADAPALVGAVLEHRPDLAVIDIRMP' A
#
# COMPACT_ATOMS: atom_id res chain seq x y z
N MET A 1 -6.71 5.83 -9.43
CA MET A 1 -7.06 5.81 -8.00
C MET A 1 -5.80 5.95 -7.19
N ARG A 2 -5.88 6.61 -6.04
CA ARG A 2 -4.80 6.77 -5.08
C ARG A 2 -4.83 5.60 -4.12
N ILE A 3 -3.75 4.82 -4.08
CA ILE A 3 -3.71 3.53 -3.39
C ILE A 3 -2.59 3.52 -2.34
N VAL A 4 -2.89 3.00 -1.16
CA VAL A 4 -1.88 2.63 -0.16
C VAL A 4 -1.78 1.11 -0.08
N ILE A 5 -0.55 0.60 0.06
CA ILE A 5 -0.28 -0.84 0.19
C ILE A 5 0.32 -1.12 1.57
N GLY A 6 -0.31 -1.99 2.35
CA GLY A 6 0.25 -2.60 3.56
C GLY A 6 0.62 -4.05 3.29
N GLU A 7 1.91 -4.35 3.30
CA GLU A 7 2.47 -5.68 3.01
C GLU A 7 3.81 -5.76 3.73
N ASP A 8 4.13 -6.83 4.47
CA ASP A 8 5.41 -6.92 5.20
C ASP A 8 6.56 -7.41 4.30
N SER A 9 6.28 -8.24 3.29
CA SER A 9 7.27 -8.70 2.31
C SER A 9 7.66 -7.59 1.33
N ALA A 10 8.89 -7.09 1.44
CA ALA A 10 9.40 -6.04 0.56
C ALA A 10 9.32 -6.38 -0.94
N LEU A 11 9.61 -7.64 -1.31
CA LEU A 11 9.54 -8.08 -2.71
C LEU A 11 8.11 -8.04 -3.24
N PHE A 12 7.16 -8.54 -2.45
CA PHE A 12 5.77 -8.59 -2.88
C PHE A 12 5.14 -7.19 -2.90
N ARG A 13 5.47 -6.34 -1.93
CA ARG A 13 5.05 -4.94 -1.87
C ARG A 13 5.46 -4.15 -3.10
N GLU A 14 6.72 -4.29 -3.54
CA GLU A 14 7.21 -3.61 -4.75
C GLU A 14 6.61 -4.21 -6.03
N GLY A 15 6.46 -5.54 -6.10
CA GLY A 15 5.80 -6.19 -7.23
C GLY A 15 4.35 -5.75 -7.42
N LEU A 16 3.57 -5.72 -6.33
CA LEU A 16 2.19 -5.24 -6.34
C LEU A 16 2.10 -3.76 -6.68
N ALA A 17 2.97 -2.92 -6.11
CA ALA A 17 3.02 -1.50 -6.42
C ALA A 17 3.29 -1.26 -7.91
N ARG A 18 4.21 -2.03 -8.50
CA ARG A 18 4.52 -1.94 -9.93
C ARG A 18 3.33 -2.33 -10.80
N LEU A 19 2.67 -3.45 -10.50
CA LEU A 19 1.49 -3.92 -11.25
C LEU A 19 0.35 -2.90 -11.24
N LEU A 20 0.05 -2.32 -10.07
CA LEU A 20 -1.01 -1.33 -9.93
C LEU A 20 -0.64 0.02 -10.59
N ALA A 21 0.62 0.43 -10.52
CA ALA A 21 1.11 1.61 -11.22
C ALA A 21 1.03 1.44 -12.75
N ASP A 22 1.44 0.28 -13.28
CA ASP A 22 1.32 -0.06 -14.70
C ASP A 22 -0.15 -0.11 -15.16
N ALA A 23 -1.09 -0.40 -14.25
CA ALA A 23 -2.53 -0.29 -14.49
C ALA A 23 -3.08 1.15 -14.42
N GLY A 24 -2.22 2.16 -14.22
CA GLY A 24 -2.61 3.58 -14.18
C GLY A 24 -3.10 4.07 -12.81
N HIS A 25 -2.74 3.39 -11.73
CA HIS A 25 -3.02 3.85 -10.36
C HIS A 25 -1.82 4.59 -9.75
N ASP A 26 -2.10 5.46 -8.79
CA ASP A 26 -1.08 6.23 -8.07
C ASP A 26 -0.83 5.59 -6.70
N ILE A 27 0.39 5.08 -6.48
CA ILE A 27 0.77 4.44 -5.21
C ILE A 27 1.32 5.51 -4.28
N VAL A 28 0.42 6.08 -3.46
CA VAL A 28 0.73 7.24 -2.63
C VAL A 28 1.55 6.89 -1.38
N ALA A 29 1.49 5.64 -0.91
CA ALA A 29 2.36 5.14 0.15
C ALA A 29 2.43 3.60 0.20
N ARG A 30 3.47 3.11 0.89
CA ARG A 30 3.74 1.70 1.16
C ARG A 30 4.11 1.54 2.63
N ALA A 31 3.48 0.62 3.32
CA ALA A 31 3.69 0.33 4.73
C ALA A 31 4.09 -1.13 4.93
N ALA A 32 4.96 -1.38 5.92
CA ALA A 32 5.44 -2.71 6.27
C ALA A 32 4.74 -3.30 7.51
N ASP A 33 3.91 -2.50 8.19
CA ASP A 33 3.22 -2.85 9.42
C ASP A 33 1.91 -2.03 9.55
N ALA A 34 1.03 -2.47 10.45
CA ALA A 34 -0.26 -1.83 10.66
C ALA A 34 -0.17 -0.36 11.15
N PRO A 35 0.68 0.02 12.12
CA PRO A 35 0.81 1.42 12.53
C PRO A 35 1.21 2.36 11.38
N ALA A 36 2.20 1.98 10.57
CA ALA A 36 2.62 2.76 9.41
C ALA A 36 1.50 2.84 8.36
N LEU A 37 0.75 1.75 8.15
CA LEU A 37 -0.38 1.74 7.24
C LEU A 37 -1.47 2.73 7.68
N VAL A 38 -1.83 2.73 8.96
CA VAL A 38 -2.83 3.65 9.51
C VAL A 38 -2.38 5.11 9.34
N GLY A 39 -1.12 5.41 9.65
CA GLY A 39 -0.53 6.73 9.43
C GLY A 39 -0.63 7.18 7.97
N ALA A 40 -0.22 6.31 7.04
CA ALA A 40 -0.25 6.58 5.61
C ALA A 40 -1.68 6.79 5.07
N VAL A 41 -2.65 6.02 5.54
CA VAL A 41 -4.07 6.18 5.14
C VAL A 41 -4.62 7.51 5.64
N LEU A 42 -4.31 7.91 6.87
CA LEU A 42 -4.77 9.18 7.44
C LEU A 42 -4.13 10.40 6.74
N GLU A 43 -2.84 10.32 6.46
CA GLU A 43 -2.08 11.37 5.76
C GLU A 43 -2.56 11.53 4.32
N HIS A 44 -2.58 10.43 3.56
CA HIS A 44 -2.82 10.52 2.14
C HIS A 44 -4.31 10.48 1.78
N ARG A 45 -5.21 9.98 2.63
CA ARG A 45 -6.64 9.82 2.30
C ARG A 45 -6.84 9.11 0.94
N PRO A 46 -6.34 7.87 0.77
CA PRO A 46 -6.44 7.13 -0.49
C PRO A 46 -7.87 6.71 -0.82
N ASP A 47 -8.09 6.35 -2.09
CA ASP A 47 -9.36 5.77 -2.55
C ASP A 47 -9.47 4.28 -2.17
N LEU A 48 -8.33 3.59 -2.05
CA LEU A 48 -8.22 2.16 -1.77
C LEU A 48 -6.98 1.87 -0.90
N ALA A 49 -7.12 0.97 0.06
CA ALA A 49 -6.01 0.35 0.75
C ALA A 49 -5.98 -1.16 0.46
N VAL A 50 -4.82 -1.69 0.08
CA VAL A 50 -4.59 -3.13 -0.07
C VAL A 50 -3.74 -3.59 1.12
N ILE A 51 -4.18 -4.64 1.82
CA ILE A 51 -3.62 -5.02 3.12
C ILE A 51 -3.35 -6.54 3.13
N ASP A 52 -2.12 -6.98 3.45
CA ASP A 52 -1.87 -8.39 3.78
C ASP A 52 -2.56 -8.72 5.11
N ILE A 53 -3.38 -9.76 5.08
CA ILE A 53 -4.09 -10.29 6.25
C ILE A 53 -3.14 -10.84 7.32
N ARG A 54 -1.91 -11.19 6.96
CA ARG A 54 -0.87 -11.69 7.87
C ARG A 54 0.08 -10.59 8.34
N MET A 55 -0.09 -9.36 7.84
CA MET A 55 0.74 -8.24 8.23
C MET A 55 0.61 -8.01 9.74
N PRO A 56 1.73 -7.89 10.48
CA PRO A 56 1.73 -7.60 11.90
C PRO A 56 1.24 -6.18 12.24
#